data_AF-A0A6G0YUA0-F1
#
_entry.id   AF-A0A6G0YUA0-F1
#
_cell.length_a   1.000
_cell.length_b   1.000
_cell.length_c   1.000
_cell.angle_alpha   90.00
_cell.angle_beta   90.00
_cell.angle_gamma   90.00
#
_symmetry.space_group_name_H-M   'P 1'
#
loop_
_entity.id
_entity.type
_entity.pdbx_description
1 polymer ?
#
loop_
_entity_poly.entity_id
_entity_poly.type
_entity_poly.pdbx_seq_one_letter_code
_entity_poly.pdbx_strand_id
1 'polypeptide(L)' 'NRIRTGHGRCNHMMYKWKLHTTPSCDCGNDMQTISHIAIECPSRAFKGTINDIHTANMDVIDWIQNLDMNL' A
#
# COMPACT_ATOMS: atom_id res chain seq x y z
N ASN A 1 0.34 9.62 6.43
CA ASN A 1 1.44 9.12 7.30
C ASN A 1 1.69 7.62 7.18
N ARG A 2 0.64 6.81 6.97
CA ARG A 2 0.73 5.34 6.92
C ARG A 2 1.76 4.79 5.93
N ILE A 3 1.82 5.40 4.74
CA ILE A 3 2.82 5.06 3.72
C ILE A 3 4.25 5.39 4.18
N ARG A 4 4.46 6.57 4.77
CA ARG A 4 5.76 7.02 5.29
C ARG A 4 6.29 6.13 6.40
N THR A 5 5.41 5.61 7.26
CA THR A 5 5.81 4.75 8.37
C THR A 5 5.90 3.28 7.97
N GLY A 6 5.45 2.90 6.76
CA GLY A 6 5.27 1.50 6.36
C GLY A 6 4.21 0.76 7.18
N HIS A 7 3.37 1.48 7.93
CA HIS A 7 2.35 0.93 8.81
C HIS A 7 0.97 1.38 8.37
N GLY A 8 0.08 0.43 8.10
CA GLY A 8 -1.30 0.68 7.72
C GLY A 8 -2.06 -0.62 7.55
N ARG A 9 -3.19 -0.54 6.84
CA ARG A 9 -4.05 -1.69 6.54
C ARG A 9 -3.52 -2.50 5.35
N CYS A 10 -2.39 -3.16 5.56
CA CYS A 10 -1.81 -4.11 4.61
C CYS A 10 -1.93 -5.54 5.13
N ASN A 11 -2.02 -6.54 4.25
CA ASN A 11 -2.21 -7.93 4.66
C ASN A 11 -1.08 -8.44 5.56
N HIS A 12 0.15 -7.94 5.40
CA HIS A 12 1.24 -8.27 6.33
C HIS A 12 0.90 -7.90 7.78
N MET A 13 0.40 -6.68 8.01
CA MET A 13 0.00 -6.24 9.35
C MET A 13 -1.25 -6.98 9.80
N MET A 14 -2.27 -7.11 8.94
CA MET A 14 -3.51 -7.80 9.31
C MET A 14 -3.25 -9.26 9.70
N TYR A 15 -2.34 -9.95 8.99
CA TYR A 15 -1.89 -11.30 9.33
C TYR A 15 -1.14 -11.33 10.67
N LYS A 16 -0.21 -10.39 10.90
CA LYS A 16 0.51 -10.27 12.19
C LYS A 16 -0.44 -10.13 13.38
N TRP A 17 -1.56 -9.42 13.21
CA TRP A 17 -2.59 -9.24 14.22
C TRP A 17 -3.69 -10.32 14.19
N LYS A 18 -3.55 -11.37 13.37
CA LYS A 18 -4.53 -12.46 13.18
C LYS A 18 -5.92 -11.99 12.72
N LEU A 19 -5.98 -10.84 12.07
CA LEU A 19 -7.19 -10.27 11.47
C LEU A 19 -7.37 -10.72 10.00
N HIS A 20 -6.33 -11.29 9.40
CA HIS A 20 -6.37 -11.88 8.06
C HIS A 20 -5.67 -13.25 8.08
N THR A 21 -6.08 -14.15 7.18
CA THR A 21 -5.58 -15.53 7.13
C THR A 21 -4.24 -15.65 6.42
N THR A 22 -3.94 -14.76 5.48
CA THR A 22 -2.70 -14.78 4.68
C THR A 22 -2.05 -13.39 4.62
N PRO A 23 -0.71 -13.31 4.57
CA PRO A 23 -0.01 -12.04 4.38
C PRO A 23 0.09 -11.61 2.91
N SER A 24 -0.32 -12.47 1.97
CA SER A 24 -0.11 -12.33 0.53
C SER A 24 -0.97 -11.23 -0.11
N CYS A 25 -0.51 -10.71 -1.25
CA CYS A 25 -1.22 -9.72 -2.05
C CYS A 25 -1.98 -10.40 -3.20
N ASP A 26 -3.10 -9.79 -3.63
CA ASP A 26 -3.92 -10.26 -4.74
C ASP A 26 -3.17 -10.33 -6.08
N CYS A 27 -2.06 -9.58 -6.21
CA CYS A 27 -1.17 -9.62 -7.37
C CYS A 27 -0.26 -10.87 -7.41
N GLY A 28 -0.34 -11.75 -6.41
CA GLY A 28 0.47 -12.96 -6.31
C GLY A 28 1.74 -12.81 -5.46
N ASN A 29 2.01 -11.63 -4.89
CA ASN A 29 3.17 -11.44 -4.01
C ASN A 29 2.96 -12.09 -2.64
N ASP A 30 3.98 -12.75 -2.08
CA ASP A 30 3.89 -13.45 -0.79
C ASP A 30 3.59 -12.53 0.40
N MET A 31 4.01 -11.27 0.33
CA MET A 31 3.76 -10.27 1.38
C MET A 31 3.23 -8.96 0.81
N GLN A 32 2.00 -8.62 1.17
CA GLN A 32 1.46 -7.30 0.93
C GLN A 32 1.93 -6.36 2.06
N THR A 33 3.03 -5.66 1.83
CA THR A 33 3.47 -4.54 2.68
C THR A 33 2.95 -3.22 2.14
N ILE A 34 3.04 -2.16 2.94
CA ILE A 34 2.67 -0.81 2.52
C ILE A 34 3.56 -0.32 1.36
N SER A 35 4.87 -0.59 1.42
CA SER A 35 5.81 -0.27 0.33
C SER A 35 5.46 -1.05 -0.93
N HIS A 36 5.08 -2.32 -0.78
CA HIS A 36 4.63 -3.13 -1.89
C HIS A 36 3.41 -2.49 -2.56
N ILE A 37 2.36 -2.17 -1.81
CA ILE A 37 1.14 -1.52 -2.35
C ILE A 37 1.48 -0.20 -3.04
N ALA A 38 2.38 0.59 -2.46
CA ALA A 38 2.68 1.94 -2.93
C ALA A 38 3.57 1.97 -4.19
N ILE A 39 4.49 1.01 -4.38
CA ILE A 39 5.57 1.13 -5.38
C ILE A 39 5.75 -0.14 -6.22
N GLU A 40 5.54 -1.32 -5.64
CA GLU A 40 5.90 -2.59 -6.29
C GLU A 40 4.69 -3.31 -6.89
N CYS A 41 3.49 -3.05 -6.37
CA CYS A 41 2.29 -3.77 -6.72
C CYS A 41 1.84 -3.40 -8.14
N PRO A 42 1.84 -4.34 -9.10
CA PRO A 42 1.50 -4.01 -10.49
C PRO A 42 0.06 -3.53 -10.68
N SER A 43 -0.85 -3.88 -9.76
CA SER A 43 -2.25 -3.46 -9.81
C SER A 43 -2.53 -2.13 -9.09
N ARG A 44 -1.76 -1.79 -8.05
CA ARG A 44 -2.06 -0.66 -7.14
C ARG A 44 -0.95 0.37 -7.00
N ALA A 45 0.27 0.10 -7.49
CA ALA A 45 1.40 0.99 -7.30
C ALA A 45 1.15 2.38 -7.88
N PHE A 46 1.64 3.38 -7.16
CA PHE A 46 1.67 4.75 -7.65
C PHE A 46 2.67 4.85 -8.81
N LYS A 47 2.26 5.48 -9.92
CA LYS A 47 3.06 5.56 -11.14
C LYS A 47 4.18 6.61 -11.10
N GLY A 48 4.30 7.37 -10.01
CA GLY A 48 5.33 8.41 -9.83
C GLY A 48 6.45 7.98 -8.88
N THR A 49 7.13 8.96 -8.28
CA THR A 49 8.25 8.70 -7.36
C THR A 49 7.80 8.64 -5.91
N ILE A 50 8.61 8.00 -5.05
CA ILE A 50 8.36 7.97 -3.60
C ILE A 50 8.39 9.38 -2.98
N ASN A 51 9.13 10.31 -3.59
CA ASN A 51 9.18 11.70 -3.15
C ASN A 51 7.83 12.40 -3.35
N ASP A 52 7.13 12.10 -4.44
CA ASP A 52 5.78 12.62 -4.68
C ASP A 52 4.81 12.14 -3.60
N ILE A 53 4.98 10.89 -3.15
CA ILE A 53 4.22 10.32 -2.02
C ILE A 53 4.54 11.05 -0.71
N HIS A 54 5.78 11.45 -0.52
CA HIS A 54 6.21 12.19 0.67
C HIS A 54 5.73 13.65 0.70
N THR A 55 5.60 14.29 -0.47
CA THR A 55 5.10 15.66 -0.60
C THR A 55 3.57 15.74 -0.72
N ALA A 56 2.89 14.58 -0.83
CA ALA A 56 1.44 14.49 -0.99
C ALA A 56 0.93 15.34 -2.17
N ASN A 57 1.57 15.17 -3.34
CA ASN A 57 1.16 15.83 -4.57
C ASN A 57 -0.30 15.47 -4.94
N MET A 58 -0.97 16.28 -5.77
CA MET A 58 -2.37 16.04 -6.17
C MET A 58 -2.58 14.66 -6.80
N ASP A 59 -1.62 14.16 -7.59
CA ASP A 59 -1.67 12.81 -8.17
C ASP A 59 -1.67 11.71 -7.09
N VAL A 60 -0.98 11.94 -5.98
CA VAL A 60 -0.95 11.00 -4.85
C VAL A 60 -2.26 11.05 -4.08
N ILE A 61 -2.88 12.23 -3.97
CA ILE A 61 -4.19 12.36 -3.33
C ILE A 61 -5.25 11.64 -4.17
N ASP A 62 -5.26 11.85 -5.49
CA ASP A 62 -6.15 11.15 -6.42
C ASP A 62 -5.92 9.64 -6.36
N TRP A 63 -4.66 9.20 -6.40
CA TRP A 63 -4.31 7.79 -6.27
C TRP A 63 -4.81 7.20 -4.94
N ILE A 64 -4.63 7.89 -3.81
CA ILE A 64 -5.12 7.41 -2.51
C ILE A 64 -6.65 7.33 -2.47
N GLN A 65 -7.34 8.27 -3.10
CA GLN A 65 -8.81 8.28 -3.17
C GLN A 65 -9.37 7.17 -4.07
N ASN A 66 -8.65 6.82 -5.13
CA ASN A 66 -9.03 5.77 -6.08
C ASN A 66 -8.53 4.36 -5.71
N LEU A 67 -7.80 4.21 -4.59
CA LEU A 67 -7.43 2.90 -4.07
C LEU A 67 -8.68 2.15 -3.58
N ASP A 68 -8.82 0.90 -3.99
CA ASP A 68 -9.87 -0.02 -3.52
C ASP A 68 -9.70 -0.42 -2.05
N MET A 69 -8.59 -0.03 -1.44
CA MET A 69 -8.22 -0.38 -0.07
C MET A 69 -7.99 0.85 0.80
N ASN A 70 -8.50 0.79 2.03
CA ASN A 70 -8.33 1.85 3.01
C ASN A 70 -6.98 1.66 3.71
N LEU A 71 -5.92 2.34 3.22
CA LEU A 71 -4.58 2.32 3.80
C LEU A 71 -4.60 2.77 5.27
#